data_AF-A0A8J7JIB1-F1
#
_entry.id   AF-A0A8J7JIB1-F1
#
_cell.length_a   1.000
_cell.length_b   1.000
_cell.length_c   1.000
_cell.angle_alpha   90.00
_cell.angle_beta   90.00
_cell.angle_gamma   90.00
#
_symmetry.space_group_name_H-M   'P 1'
#
loop_
_entity.id
_entity.type
_entity.pdbx_description
1 polymer ?
#
loop_
_entity_poly.entity_id
_entity_poly.type
_entity_poly.pdbx_seq_one_letter_code
_entity_poly.pdbx_strand_id
1 'polypeptide(L)'
;MELQPEHLDLATCLKDMEGAIAGLWYPSESDALVSLVIYADPVPNTAALGAKLAAGADRFQPQSAAEFFHPVLNNPYWASAQGGHLAQKYARLRDVLQSHLHDIQSFRIGTVNVTVYLLGRHPSGCYLGVCTHVVET
;
A
#
# COMPACT_ATOMS: atom_id res chain seq x y z
N MET A 1 15.24 -13.76 -26.67
CA MET A 1 14.52 -12.53 -26.30
C MET A 1 15.05 -12.15 -24.93
N GLU A 2 16.09 -11.32 -24.90
CA GLU A 2 16.66 -10.85 -23.64
C GLU A 2 15.68 -9.85 -23.02
N LEU A 3 15.21 -10.16 -21.82
CA LEU A 3 14.34 -9.25 -21.07
C LEU A 3 15.18 -8.04 -20.67
N GLN A 4 14.72 -6.84 -21.05
CA GLN A 4 15.39 -5.61 -20.64
C GLN A 4 15.50 -5.56 -19.10
N PRO A 5 16.61 -5.02 -18.53
CA PRO A 5 16.85 -5.01 -17.09
C PRO A 5 15.67 -4.42 -16.28
N GLU A 6 15.05 -3.35 -16.79
CA GLU A 6 13.89 -2.71 -16.15
C GLU A 6 12.67 -3.64 -15.97
N HIS A 7 12.49 -4.64 -16.84
CA HIS A 7 11.40 -5.60 -16.75
C HIS A 7 11.68 -6.70 -15.72
N LEU A 8 12.95 -7.04 -15.49
CA LEU A 8 13.34 -8.01 -14.47
C LEU A 8 13.17 -7.41 -13.06
N ASP A 9 13.49 -6.14 -12.89
CA ASP A 9 13.33 -5.43 -11.62
C ASP A 9 11.85 -5.28 -11.24
N LEU A 10 10.99 -4.92 -12.20
CA LEU A 10 9.54 -4.84 -11.97
C LEU A 10 8.95 -6.20 -11.57
N ALA A 11 9.32 -7.28 -12.26
CA ALA A 11 8.84 -8.62 -11.93
C ALA A 11 9.28 -9.06 -10.52
N THR A 12 10.50 -8.70 -10.11
CA THR A 12 11.02 -8.96 -8.77
C THR A 12 10.25 -8.17 -7.72
N CYS A 13 10.03 -6.87 -7.96
CA CYS A 13 9.24 -6.00 -7.09
C CYS A 13 7.83 -6.56 -6.86
N LEU A 14 7.14 -6.94 -7.94
CA LEU A 14 5.79 -7.51 -7.85
C LEU A 14 5.77 -8.79 -7.03
N LYS A 15 6.71 -9.71 -7.28
CA LYS A 15 6.81 -10.97 -6.53
C LYS A 15 7.07 -10.76 -5.04
N ASP A 16 7.94 -9.82 -4.70
CA ASP A 16 8.25 -9.49 -3.30
C ASP A 16 7.04 -8.86 -2.60
N MET A 17 6.32 -7.96 -3.28
CA MET A 17 5.10 -7.34 -2.77
C MET A 17 3.99 -8.37 -2.57
N GLU A 18 3.74 -9.24 -3.56
CA GLU A 18 2.77 -10.35 -3.45
C GLU A 18 3.09 -11.25 -2.25
N GLY A 19 4.36 -11.63 -2.09
CA GLY A 19 4.81 -12.43 -0.96
C GLY A 19 4.66 -11.72 0.40
N ALA A 20 4.76 -10.39 0.44
CA ALA A 20 4.61 -9.60 1.66
C ALA A 20 3.14 -9.40 2.07
N ILE A 21 2.22 -9.36 1.11
CA ILE A 21 0.77 -9.17 1.37
C ILE A 21 -0.02 -10.47 1.43
N ALA A 22 0.58 -11.63 1.16
CA ALA A 22 -0.10 -12.92 1.13
C ALA A 22 -0.83 -13.21 2.46
N GLY A 23 -2.18 -13.19 2.42
CA GLY A 23 -3.04 -13.41 3.59
C GLY A 23 -2.96 -12.28 4.63
N LEU A 24 -2.45 -11.11 4.25
CA LEU A 24 -2.36 -9.94 5.11
C LEU A 24 -3.70 -9.19 5.09
N TRP A 25 -4.25 -8.93 6.27
CA TRP A 25 -5.45 -8.13 6.47
C TRP A 25 -5.10 -6.84 7.21
N TYR A 26 -5.97 -5.84 7.11
CA TYR A 26 -5.80 -4.54 7.74
C TYR A 26 -6.71 -4.41 8.97
N PRO A 27 -6.16 -4.05 10.14
CA PRO A 27 -6.95 -3.98 11.37
C PRO A 27 -7.94 -2.82 11.29
N SER A 28 -9.21 -3.19 11.13
CA SER A 28 -10.37 -2.32 11.03
C SER A 28 -11.61 -3.09 11.47
N GLU A 29 -12.77 -2.45 11.53
CA GLU A 29 -14.03 -3.15 11.81
C GLU A 29 -14.37 -4.23 10.76
N SER A 30 -13.78 -4.15 9.58
CA SER A 30 -14.06 -5.04 8.44
C SER A 30 -13.02 -6.14 8.20
N ASP A 31 -11.87 -6.09 8.89
CA ASP A 31 -10.73 -7.00 8.68
C ASP A 31 -10.39 -7.29 7.20
N ALA A 32 -10.47 -6.25 6.34
CA ALA A 32 -10.30 -6.40 4.90
C ALA A 32 -8.88 -6.81 4.51
N LEU A 33 -8.76 -7.60 3.43
CA LEU A 33 -7.47 -7.99 2.88
C LEU A 33 -6.73 -6.81 2.27
N VAL A 34 -5.40 -6.83 2.40
CA VAL A 34 -4.49 -5.94 1.70
C VAL A 34 -4.25 -6.50 0.31
N SER A 35 -4.53 -5.69 -0.71
CA SER A 35 -4.43 -6.09 -2.12
C SER A 35 -3.36 -5.28 -2.85
N LEU A 36 -2.66 -5.91 -3.79
CA LEU A 36 -1.70 -5.26 -4.67
C LEU A 36 -2.43 -4.38 -5.70
N VAL A 37 -1.90 -3.19 -5.97
CA VAL A 37 -2.39 -2.30 -7.03
C VAL A 37 -1.25 -1.83 -7.93
N ILE A 38 -1.56 -1.68 -9.22
CA ILE A 38 -0.61 -1.33 -10.28
C ILE A 38 -1.27 -0.29 -11.19
N TYR A 39 -0.60 0.83 -11.43
CA TYR A 39 -1.07 1.88 -12.33
C TYR A 39 0.05 2.31 -13.28
N ALA A 40 -0.24 2.37 -14.58
CA ALA A 40 0.68 2.84 -15.62
C ALA A 40 0.35 4.27 -16.09
N ASP A 41 -0.27 5.05 -15.22
CA ASP A 41 -0.78 6.38 -15.54
C ASP A 41 0.35 7.41 -15.78
N PRO A 42 0.23 8.28 -16.80
CA PRO A 42 1.23 9.30 -17.12
C PRO A 42 1.11 10.53 -16.21
N VAL A 43 0.88 10.33 -14.92
CA VAL A 43 0.78 11.40 -13.92
C VAL A 43 2.15 11.71 -13.33
N PRO A 44 2.42 12.98 -12.94
CA PRO A 44 3.78 13.42 -12.61
C PRO A 44 4.33 12.86 -11.29
N ASN A 45 3.47 12.58 -10.31
CA ASN A 45 3.84 12.08 -8.99
C ASN A 45 2.69 11.29 -8.33
N THR A 46 2.98 10.68 -7.19
CA THR A 46 2.05 9.81 -6.47
C THR A 46 0.83 10.59 -5.94
N ALA A 47 1.02 11.85 -5.51
CA ALA A 47 -0.08 12.73 -5.10
C ALA A 47 -1.10 12.99 -6.23
N ALA A 48 -0.62 13.20 -7.46
CA ALA A 48 -1.48 13.40 -8.63
C ALA A 48 -2.28 12.13 -8.97
N LEU A 49 -1.66 10.95 -8.81
CA LEU A 49 -2.40 9.68 -8.91
C LEU A 49 -3.47 9.57 -7.84
N GLY A 50 -3.14 9.88 -6.58
CA GLY A 50 -4.10 9.87 -5.48
C GLY A 50 -5.30 10.79 -5.73
N ALA A 51 -5.06 12.01 -6.21
CA ALA A 51 -6.13 12.95 -6.57
C ALA A 51 -7.01 12.43 -7.71
N LYS A 52 -6.42 11.74 -8.71
CA LYS A 52 -7.17 11.10 -9.79
C LYS A 52 -8.03 9.94 -9.27
N LEU A 53 -7.51 9.10 -8.38
CA LEU A 53 -8.24 8.00 -7.77
C LEU A 53 -9.40 8.49 -6.89
N ALA A 54 -9.26 9.67 -6.30
CA ALA A 54 -10.30 10.31 -5.50
C ALA A 54 -11.33 11.10 -6.33
N ALA A 55 -11.27 11.07 -7.67
CA ALA A 55 -12.21 11.80 -8.50
C ALA A 55 -13.65 11.33 -8.25
N GLY A 56 -14.50 12.25 -7.79
CA GLY A 56 -15.89 11.95 -7.45
C GLY A 56 -16.11 11.38 -6.04
N ALA A 57 -15.04 11.23 -5.25
CA ALA A 57 -15.16 10.91 -3.83
C ALA A 57 -15.64 12.13 -3.03
N ASP A 58 -16.35 11.86 -1.94
CA ASP A 58 -16.79 12.82 -0.94
C ASP A 58 -15.64 13.36 -0.09
N ARG A 59 -14.58 12.57 0.12
CA ARG A 59 -13.41 12.95 0.90
C ARG A 59 -12.12 12.37 0.32
N PHE A 60 -11.07 13.19 0.30
CA PHE A 60 -9.70 12.81 -0.06
C PHE A 60 -8.73 13.33 0.99
N GLN A 61 -7.92 12.45 1.58
CA GLN A 61 -6.94 12.80 2.59
C GLN A 61 -5.57 12.19 2.26
N PRO A 62 -4.65 12.97 1.70
CA PRO A 62 -3.24 12.59 1.61
C PRO A 62 -2.62 12.49 3.00
N GLN A 63 -1.79 11.47 3.19
CA GLN A 63 -1.08 11.18 4.42
C GLN A 63 0.35 10.74 4.13
N SER A 64 1.20 10.77 5.15
CA SER A 64 2.52 10.15 5.06
C SER A 64 2.38 8.62 4.94
N ALA A 65 3.36 7.95 4.34
CA ALA A 65 3.41 6.50 4.31
C ALA A 65 3.33 5.87 5.72
N ALA A 66 3.91 6.53 6.73
CA ALA A 66 3.91 6.04 8.11
C ALA A 66 2.50 5.91 8.72
N GLU A 67 1.56 6.78 8.32
CA GLU A 67 0.18 6.73 8.81
C GLU A 67 -0.53 5.43 8.42
N PHE A 68 -0.20 4.85 7.26
CA PHE A 68 -0.74 3.54 6.86
C PHE A 68 -0.36 2.44 7.85
N PHE A 69 0.87 2.49 8.38
CA PHE A 69 1.41 1.46 9.27
C PHE A 69 1.10 1.71 10.74
N HIS A 70 0.75 2.95 11.11
CA HIS A 70 0.58 3.37 12.49
C HIS A 70 -0.38 2.48 13.30
N PRO A 71 -1.57 2.07 12.80
CA PRO A 71 -2.50 1.22 13.56
C PRO A 71 -1.94 -0.18 13.89
N VAL A 72 -1.02 -0.67 13.06
CA VAL A 72 -0.43 -2.01 13.23
C VAL A 72 0.86 -1.94 14.06
N LEU A 73 1.80 -1.07 13.66
CA LEU A 73 3.15 -1.07 14.22
C LEU A 73 3.24 -0.48 15.63
N ASN A 74 2.29 0.35 16.03
CA ASN A 74 2.27 0.98 17.36
C ASN A 74 1.39 0.25 18.38
N ASN A 75 0.82 -0.90 18.02
CA ASN A 75 0.00 -1.70 18.92
C ASN A 75 0.76 -2.96 19.39
N PRO A 76 1.13 -3.06 20.68
CA PRO A 76 1.85 -4.21 21.22
C PRO A 76 1.13 -5.55 21.04
N TYR A 77 -0.21 -5.54 20.97
CA TYR A 77 -1.00 -6.76 20.72
C TYR A 77 -0.60 -7.39 19.38
N TRP A 78 -0.45 -6.58 18.32
CA TRP A 78 -0.09 -7.06 16.98
C TRP A 78 1.34 -7.59 16.87
N ALA A 79 2.24 -7.23 17.78
CA ALA A 79 3.59 -7.78 17.85
C ALA A 79 3.66 -9.14 18.56
N SER A 80 2.62 -9.50 19.32
CA SER A 80 2.54 -10.71 20.12
C SER A 80 2.15 -11.95 19.29
N ALA A 81 2.32 -13.13 19.89
CA ALA A 81 1.85 -14.39 19.31
C ALA A 81 0.32 -14.42 19.19
N GLN A 82 -0.40 -13.83 20.15
CA GLN A 82 -1.87 -13.73 20.13
C GLN A 82 -2.36 -12.85 18.97
N GLY A 83 -1.63 -11.78 18.66
CA GLY A 83 -1.88 -10.93 17.49
C GLY A 83 -1.33 -11.49 16.17
N GLY A 84 -0.89 -12.75 16.15
CA GLY A 84 -0.45 -13.44 14.93
C GLY A 84 0.78 -12.84 14.27
N HIS A 85 1.62 -12.13 15.04
CA HIS A 85 2.82 -11.49 14.54
C HIS A 85 2.57 -10.48 13.40
N LEU A 86 1.39 -9.83 13.43
CA LEU A 86 0.95 -8.91 12.40
C LEU A 86 1.90 -7.72 12.24
N ALA A 87 2.44 -7.19 13.34
CA ALA A 87 3.41 -6.09 13.28
C ALA A 87 4.70 -6.49 12.53
N GLN A 88 5.20 -7.72 12.70
CA GLN A 88 6.35 -8.20 11.94
C GLN A 88 6.03 -8.31 10.44
N LYS A 89 4.82 -8.74 10.08
CA LYS A 89 4.37 -8.83 8.68
C LYS A 89 4.28 -7.44 8.02
N TYR A 90 3.72 -6.46 8.72
CA TYR A 90 3.65 -5.08 8.23
C TYR A 90 5.01 -4.39 8.17
N ALA A 91 5.93 -4.70 9.09
CA ALA A 91 7.32 -4.24 9.00
C ALA A 91 7.99 -4.78 7.73
N ARG A 92 7.81 -6.07 7.43
CA ARG A 92 8.30 -6.67 6.17
C ARG A 92 7.69 -5.99 4.94
N LEU A 93 6.38 -5.74 4.93
CA LEU A 93 5.73 -5.02 3.83
C LEU A 93 6.34 -3.62 3.64
N ARG A 94 6.52 -2.87 4.73
CA ARG A 94 7.16 -1.55 4.67
C ARG A 94 8.54 -1.63 4.04
N ASP A 95 9.37 -2.58 4.49
CA ASP A 95 10.74 -2.72 4.02
C ASP A 95 10.79 -3.11 2.53
N VAL A 96 9.89 -3.99 2.07
CA VAL A 96 9.73 -4.34 0.64
C VAL A 96 9.34 -3.11 -0.18
N LEU A 97 8.33 -2.35 0.25
CA LEU A 97 7.89 -1.15 -0.47
C LEU A 97 9.01 -0.10 -0.54
N GLN A 98 9.73 0.13 0.56
CA GLN A 98 10.83 1.11 0.61
C GLN A 98 12.06 0.69 -0.19
N SER A 99 12.25 -0.62 -0.42
CA SER A 99 13.36 -1.13 -1.23
C SER A 99 13.14 -0.95 -2.73
N HIS A 100 11.87 -0.97 -3.16
CA HIS A 100 11.51 -0.98 -4.59
C HIS A 100 10.90 0.34 -5.08
N LEU A 101 10.26 1.10 -4.21
CA LEU A 101 9.46 2.27 -4.57
C LEU A 101 10.05 3.56 -3.99
N HIS A 102 9.87 4.65 -4.73
CA HIS A 102 10.14 6.01 -4.28
C HIS A 102 8.83 6.81 -4.22
N ASP A 103 8.87 8.01 -3.63
CA ASP A 103 7.70 8.90 -3.52
C ASP A 103 6.48 8.21 -2.88
N ILE A 104 6.73 7.38 -1.84
CA ILE A 104 5.68 6.57 -1.22
C ILE A 104 4.75 7.47 -0.39
N GLN A 105 3.46 7.41 -0.66
CA GLN A 105 2.42 8.19 0.02
C GLN A 105 1.19 7.35 0.34
N SER A 106 0.53 7.69 1.43
CA SER A 106 -0.75 7.09 1.82
C SER A 106 -1.92 8.00 1.45
N PHE A 107 -3.06 7.43 1.11
CA PHE A 107 -4.28 8.19 0.82
C PHE A 107 -5.48 7.50 1.45
N ARG A 108 -6.35 8.27 2.08
CA ARG A 108 -7.70 7.83 2.47
C ARG A 108 -8.73 8.48 1.55
N ILE A 109 -9.60 7.68 0.97
CA ILE A 109 -10.62 8.12 0.01
C ILE A 109 -11.97 7.58 0.46
N GLY A 110 -12.95 8.45 0.72
CA GLY A 110 -14.25 8.07 1.27
C GLY A 110 -14.49 8.58 2.71
N THR A 111 -15.75 8.51 3.17
CA THR A 111 -16.13 8.75 4.58
C THR A 111 -16.59 7.50 5.32
N VAL A 112 -17.58 6.77 4.78
CA VAL A 112 -18.12 5.54 5.42
C VAL A 112 -17.39 4.30 4.93
N ASN A 113 -17.20 4.19 3.61
CA ASN A 113 -16.40 3.14 2.98
C ASN A 113 -15.07 3.76 2.54
N VAL A 114 -14.11 3.77 3.45
CA VAL A 114 -12.82 4.39 3.22
C VAL A 114 -11.91 3.40 2.50
N THR A 115 -11.47 3.76 1.29
CA THR A 115 -10.36 3.05 0.63
C THR A 115 -9.05 3.68 1.06
N VAL A 116 -8.18 2.87 1.63
CA VAL A 116 -6.85 3.29 2.06
C VAL A 116 -5.84 2.76 1.06
N TYR A 117 -5.11 3.67 0.43
CA TYR A 117 -4.03 3.37 -0.50
C TYR A 117 -2.69 3.66 0.14
N LEU A 118 -1.68 2.87 -0.19
CA LEU A 118 -0.27 3.17 0.01
C LEU A 118 0.42 2.94 -1.33
N LEU A 119 0.73 4.03 -2.04
CA LEU A 119 1.28 3.99 -3.39
C LEU A 119 2.68 4.56 -3.39
N GLY A 120 3.50 4.09 -4.32
CA GLY A 120 4.79 4.68 -4.65
C GLY A 120 5.12 4.44 -6.11
N ARG A 121 6.17 5.08 -6.59
CA ARG A 121 6.61 4.97 -7.97
C ARG A 121 7.77 3.98 -8.08
N HIS A 122 7.69 3.08 -9.04
CA HIS A 122 8.76 2.14 -9.37
C HIS A 122 9.68 2.76 -10.45
N PRO A 123 10.98 2.40 -10.52
CA PRO A 123 11.89 2.87 -11.56
C PRO A 123 11.43 2.63 -13.01
N SER A 124 10.57 1.64 -13.25
CA SER A 124 9.93 1.41 -14.56
C SER A 124 8.97 2.52 -14.98
N GLY A 125 8.63 3.46 -14.08
CA GLY A 125 7.66 4.53 -14.31
C GLY A 125 6.23 4.19 -13.92
N CYS A 126 5.94 2.92 -13.58
CA CYS A 126 4.65 2.52 -13.03
C CYS A 126 4.52 2.95 -11.57
N TYR A 127 3.28 3.16 -11.12
CA TYR A 127 2.94 3.25 -9.71
C TYR A 127 2.53 1.87 -9.20
N LEU A 128 3.11 1.47 -8.08
CA LEU A 128 2.83 0.22 -7.40
C LEU A 128 2.45 0.54 -5.96
N GLY A 129 1.73 -0.37 -5.32
CA GLY A 129 1.38 -0.19 -3.93
C GLY A 129 0.40 -1.20 -3.43
N VAL A 130 -0.22 -0.88 -2.31
CA VAL A 130 -1.29 -1.68 -1.74
C VAL A 130 -2.53 -0.85 -1.51
N CYS A 131 -3.69 -1.51 -1.52
CA CYS A 131 -4.94 -0.93 -1.06
C CYS A 131 -5.65 -1.85 -0.08
N THR A 132 -6.50 -1.27 0.75
CA THR A 132 -7.41 -1.98 1.64
C THR A 132 -8.67 -1.13 1.87
N HIS A 133 -9.71 -1.75 2.39
CA HIS A 133 -10.97 -1.09 2.70
C HIS A 133 -11.18 -1.05 4.22
N VAL A 134 -11.63 0.10 4.70
CA VAL A 134 -11.93 0.34 6.11
C VAL A 134 -13.34 0.89 6.17
N VAL A 135 -14.17 0.30 7.03
CA VAL A 135 -15.49 0.85 7.38
C VAL A 135 -15.31 1.76 8.59
N GLU A 136 -15.81 2.99 8.50
CA GLU A 136 -15.89 3.94 9.61
C GLU A 136 -17.37 4.25 9.86
N THR A 137 -17.85 4.01 11.10
CA THR A 137 -19.23 4.33 11.53
C THR A 137 -19.34 5.68 12.21
#